data_AF-A0A6M8EHH6-F1
#
_entry.id   AF-A0A6M8EHH6-F1
#
_cell.length_a   1.000
_cell.length_b   1.000
_cell.length_c   1.000
_cell.angle_alpha   90.00
_cell.angle_beta   90.00
_cell.angle_gamma   90.00
#
_symmetry.space_group_name_H-M   'P 1'
#
loop_
_entity.id
_entity.type
_entity.pdbx_description
1 polymer ?
#
loop_
_entity_poly.entity_id
_entity_poly.type
_entity_poly.pdbx_seq_one_letter_code
_entity_poly.pdbx_strand_id
1 'polypeptide(L)' 'MNVQEEIKKELLKEVYGNIDNIYDFIDARYKLDKPCNDGIIKKLNELKDVIYKITNLSDLA' A
#
# COMPACT_ATOMS: atom_id res chain seq x y z
N MET A 1 -8.60 -2.64 23.33
CA MET A 1 -8.76 -2.51 21.87
C MET A 1 -10.02 -3.24 21.49
N ASN A 2 -10.90 -2.59 20.72
CA ASN A 2 -12.14 -3.20 20.27
C ASN A 2 -11.83 -4.18 19.11
N VAL A 3 -12.58 -5.27 18.95
CA VAL A 3 -12.35 -6.28 17.89
C VAL A 3 -12.34 -5.63 16.49
N GLN A 4 -13.12 -4.57 16.30
CA GLN A 4 -13.12 -3.77 15.07
C GLN A 4 -11.76 -3.09 14.78
N GLU A 5 -11.05 -2.61 15.81
CA GLU A 5 -9.73 -1.99 15.64
C GLU A 5 -8.67 -3.03 15.27
N GLU A 6 -8.79 -4.26 15.79
CA GLU A 6 -7.91 -5.37 15.41
C GLU A 6 -8.13 -5.80 13.97
N ILE A 7 -9.39 -5.96 13.54
CA ILE A 7 -9.74 -6.26 12.15
C ILE A 7 -9.21 -5.16 11.21
N LYS A 8 -9.40 -3.88 11.57
CA LYS A 8 -8.87 -2.74 10.79
C LYS A 8 -7.36 -2.80 10.65
N LYS A 9 -6.63 -3.13 11.72
CA LYS A 9 -5.16 -3.27 11.70
C LYS A 9 -4.69 -4.41 10.80
N GLU A 10 -5.34 -5.57 10.85
CA GLU A 10 -4.96 -6.72 10.02
C GLU A 10 -5.26 -6.47 8.53
N LEU A 11 -6.42 -5.90 8.20
CA LEU A 11 -6.74 -5.51 6.82
C LEU A 11 -5.75 -4.47 6.27
N LEU A 12 -5.33 -3.51 7.09
CA LEU A 12 -4.31 -2.53 6.69
C LEU A 12 -2.97 -3.17 6.38
N LYS A 13 -2.51 -4.12 7.22
CA LYS A 13 -1.28 -4.86 6.97
C LYS A 13 -1.36 -5.65 5.67
N GLU A 14 -2.49 -6.32 5.42
CA GLU A 14 -2.70 -7.09 4.19
C GLU A 14 -2.66 -6.19 2.96
N VAL A 15 -3.33 -5.03 3.00
CA VAL A 15 -3.32 -4.06 1.90
C VAL A 15 -1.91 -3.53 1.63
N TYR A 16 -1.15 -3.16 2.66
CA TYR A 16 0.25 -2.72 2.47
C TYR A 16 1.13 -3.83 1.91
N GLY A 17 0.97 -5.06 2.41
CA GLY A 17 1.69 -6.23 1.89
C GLY A 17 1.34 -6.51 0.43
N ASN A 18 0.09 -6.33 0.02
CA ASN A 18 -0.32 -6.47 -1.38
C ASN A 18 0.32 -5.41 -2.29
N ILE A 19 0.49 -4.17 -1.80
CA ILE A 19 1.21 -3.13 -2.55
C ILE A 19 2.69 -3.49 -2.71
N ASP A 20 3.32 -4.05 -1.67
CA ASP A 20 4.70 -4.55 -1.74
C ASP A 20 4.84 -5.73 -2.71
N ASN A 21 3.89 -6.65 -2.69
CA ASN A 21 3.86 -7.76 -3.65
C ASN A 21 3.76 -7.28 -5.12
N ILE A 22 3.10 -6.15 -5.38
CA ILE A 22 3.04 -5.57 -6.73
C ILE A 22 4.44 -5.07 -7.15
N TYR A 23 5.22 -4.49 -6.24
CA TYR A 23 6.61 -4.12 -6.52
C TYR A 23 7.44 -5.34 -6.91
N ASP A 24 7.40 -6.37 -6.06
CA ASP A 24 8.19 -7.59 -6.25
C ASP A 24 7.79 -8.30 -7.55
N PHE A 25 6.49 -8.31 -7.87
CA PHE A 25 6.00 -8.89 -9.12
C PHE A 25 6.52 -8.13 -10.35
N ILE A 26 6.51 -6.79 -10.31
CA ILE A 26 6.99 -5.97 -11.42
C ILE A 26 8.49 -6.16 -11.61
N ASP A 27 9.28 -6.11 -10.53
CA ASP A 27 10.73 -6.30 -10.57
C ASP A 27 11.12 -7.71 -11.06
N ALA A 28 10.39 -8.73 -10.63
CA ALA A 28 10.64 -10.11 -11.05
C ALA A 28 10.29 -10.40 -12.52
N ARG A 29 9.36 -9.64 -13.12
CA ARG A 29 8.83 -9.92 -14.47
C ARG A 29 9.32 -8.95 -15.54
N TYR A 30 9.68 -7.73 -15.18
CA TYR A 30 9.99 -6.67 -16.13
C TYR A 30 11.32 -6.02 -15.81
N LYS A 31 12.17 -5.86 -16.84
CA LYS A 31 13.35 -4.99 -16.76
C LYS A 31 12.96 -3.59 -17.24
N LEU A 32 12.51 -2.77 -16.30
CA LEU A 32 12.14 -1.39 -16.57
C LEU A 32 13.38 -0.50 -16.57
N ASP A 33 13.37 0.53 -17.40
CA ASP A 33 14.36 1.60 -17.29
C ASP A 33 14.12 2.40 -16.01
N LYS A 34 15.18 3.04 -15.51
CA LYS A 34 15.16 3.72 -14.21
C LYS A 34 14.00 4.72 -14.07
N PRO A 35 13.70 5.60 -15.06
CA PRO A 35 12.57 6.52 -14.95
C PRO A 35 11.22 5.84 -14.80
N CYS A 36 10.99 4.71 -15.49
CA CYS A 36 9.75 3.96 -15.38
C CYS A 36 9.63 3.28 -14.01
N ASN A 37 10.71 2.66 -13.53
CA ASN A 37 10.73 2.04 -12.20
C ASN A 37 10.47 3.08 -11.09
N ASP A 38 11.16 4.23 -11.14
CA ASP A 38 10.96 5.34 -10.20
C ASP A 38 9.51 5.87 -10.25
N GLY A 39 8.90 5.91 -11.44
CA GLY A 39 7.50 6.31 -11.64
C GLY A 39 6.51 5.35 -10.98
N ILE A 40 6.72 4.03 -11.14
CA ILE A 40 5.91 3.00 -10.48
C ILE A 40 6.07 3.08 -8.97
N ILE A 41 7.31 3.25 -8.49
CA ILE A 41 7.60 3.44 -7.06
C ILE A 41 6.88 4.65 -6.50
N LYS A 42 6.89 5.77 -7.21
CA LYS A 42 6.15 6.93 -6.78
C LYS A 42 4.65 6.66 -6.69
N LYS A 43 4.05 6.01 -7.70
CA LYS A 43 2.60 5.77 -7.76
C LYS A 43 2.09 4.82 -6.67
N LEU A 44 2.82 3.74 -6.40
CA LEU A 44 2.46 2.80 -5.35
C LEU A 44 2.64 3.40 -3.95
N ASN A 45 3.64 4.25 -3.75
CA ASN A 45 3.76 5.03 -2.50
C ASN A 45 2.65 6.07 -2.33
N GLU A 46 2.28 6.79 -3.40
CA GLU A 46 1.11 7.69 -3.39
C GLU A 46 -0.17 6.94 -2.97
N LEU A 47 -0.33 5.67 -3.40
CA LEU A 47 -1.45 4.82 -2.99
C LEU A 47 -1.39 4.48 -1.49
N LYS A 48 -0.20 4.11 -0.96
CA LYS A 48 -0.01 3.89 0.48
C LYS A 48 -0.39 5.12 1.30
N ASP A 49 0.03 6.31 0.85
CA ASP A 49 -0.29 7.58 1.52
C ASP A 49 -1.79 7.88 1.56
N VAL A 50 -2.51 7.59 0.46
CA VAL A 50 -3.98 7.75 0.40
C VAL A 50 -4.65 6.81 1.38
N ILE A 51 -4.22 5.54 1.44
CA ILE A 51 -4.78 4.54 2.36
C ILE A 51 -4.53 4.95 3.81
N TYR A 52 -3.31 5.39 4.13
CA TYR A 52 -2.96 5.91 5.45
C TYR A 52 -3.87 7.09 5.85
N LYS A 53 -4.02 8.09 4.96
CA LYS A 53 -4.90 9.24 5.17
C LYS A 53 -6.34 8.81 5.39
N ILE A 54 -6.87 7.90 4.56
CA ILE A 54 -8.22 7.37 4.74
C ILE A 54 -8.32 6.73 6.11
N THR A 55 -7.37 5.89 6.53
CA THR A 55 -7.49 5.19 7.82
C THR A 55 -7.41 6.09 9.05
N ASN A 56 -6.72 7.22 8.95
CA ASN A 56 -6.66 8.25 9.99
C ASN A 56 -7.83 9.22 9.95
N LEU A 57 -8.41 9.49 8.77
CA LEU A 57 -9.67 10.25 8.62
C LEU A 57 -10.89 9.38 8.96
N SER A 58 -10.74 8.06 8.85
CA SER A 58 -11.70 7.04 9.29
C SER A 58 -11.59 6.78 10.79
N ASP A 59 -11.38 7.83 11.58
CA ASP A 59 -12.07 7.96 12.86
C ASP A 59 -13.58 8.04 12.52
N LEU A 60 -14.12 6.93 12.02
CA LEU A 60 -15.55 6.76 11.84
C LEU A 60 -16.09 6.67 13.26
N ALA A 61 -16.81 7.73 13.63
CA ALA A 61 -17.66 7.82 14.80
C ALA A 61 -18.46 6.55 15.09
#